data_AF-A0A958J7W8-F1
#
_entry.id   AF-A0A958J7W8-F1
#
_cell.length_a   1.000
_cell.length_b   1.000
_cell.length_c   1.000
_cell.angle_alpha   90.00
_cell.angle_beta   90.00
_cell.angle_gamma   90.00
#
_symmetry.space_group_name_H-M   'P 1'
#
loop_
_entity.id
_entity.type
_entity.pdbx_description
1 polymer ?
#
loop_
_entity_poly.entity_id
_entity_poly.type
_entity_poly.pdbx_seq_one_letter_code
_entity_poly.pdbx_strand_id
1 'polypeptide(L)' 'MPFDNFFAVKSENNEPRNAIIFTGGFILVSILAGNLDALASLITMFFLITYGTLNLVVFIQQSMKIISFRPTF' A
#
# COMPACT_ATOMS: atom_id res chain seq x y z
N MET A 1 9.88 -10.33 -6.76
CA MET A 1 10.50 -9.91 -5.48
C MET A 1 10.78 -11.17 -4.66
N PRO A 2 11.83 -11.22 -3.82
CA PRO A 2 11.99 -12.32 -2.88
C PRO A 2 10.75 -12.34 -1.95
N PHE A 3 10.22 -13.53 -1.61
CA PHE A 3 9.01 -13.78 -0.79
C PHE A 3 7.62 -13.67 -1.47
N ASP A 4 7.55 -13.35 -2.76
CA ASP A 4 6.26 -13.27 -3.50
C ASP A 4 5.47 -14.58 -3.47
N ASN A 5 6.16 -15.72 -3.66
CA ASN A 5 5.56 -17.05 -3.65
C ASN A 5 4.86 -17.45 -2.33
N PHE A 6 5.06 -16.73 -1.23
CA PHE A 6 4.41 -17.04 0.04
C PHE A 6 3.11 -16.26 0.24
N PHE A 7 3.10 -14.98 -0.14
CA PHE A 7 1.93 -14.09 -0.02
C PHE A 7 1.02 -14.14 -1.24
N ALA A 8 1.54 -14.48 -2.42
CA ALA A 8 0.80 -14.60 -3.66
C ALA A 8 0.04 -15.93 -3.79
N VAL A 9 0.20 -16.87 -2.84
CA VAL A 9 -0.56 -18.13 -2.82
C VAL A 9 -2.03 -17.81 -2.57
N LYS A 10 -2.84 -18.11 -3.58
CA LYS A 10 -4.29 -17.93 -3.56
C LYS A 10 -4.97 -19.26 -3.24
N SER A 11 -6.05 -19.20 -2.47
CA SER A 11 -6.97 -20.32 -2.25
C SER A 11 -7.76 -20.63 -3.54
N GLU A 12 -8.52 -21.72 -3.56
CA GLU A 12 -9.42 -22.09 -4.67
C GLU A 12 -10.37 -20.96 -5.09
N ASN A 13 -10.74 -20.07 -4.15
CA ASN A 13 -11.58 -18.90 -4.38
C ASN A 13 -10.80 -17.65 -4.83
N ASN A 14 -9.54 -17.77 -5.25
CA ASN A 14 -8.63 -16.67 -5.60
C ASN A 14 -8.29 -15.69 -4.46
N GLU A 15 -8.55 -16.07 -3.21
CA GLU A 15 -8.27 -15.23 -2.04
C GLU A 15 -6.83 -15.45 -1.53
N PRO A 16 -6.03 -14.39 -1.34
CA PRO A 16 -4.68 -14.48 -0.80
C PRO A 16 -4.71 -14.68 0.73
N ARG A 17 -5.07 -15.89 1.18
CA ARG A 17 -5.31 -16.21 2.60
C ARG A 17 -4.12 -15.88 3.50
N ASN A 18 -2.90 -16.20 3.07
CA ASN A 18 -1.69 -15.95 3.86
C ASN A 18 -1.45 -14.45 4.09
N ALA A 19 -1.73 -13.62 3.07
CA ALA A 19 -1.61 -12.17 3.18
C ALA A 19 -2.68 -11.59 4.12
N ILE A 20 -3.92 -12.08 4.04
CA ILE A 20 -5.03 -11.63 4.91
C ILE A 20 -4.75 -11.97 6.37
N ILE A 21 -4.30 -13.19 6.67
CA ILE A 21 -3.98 -13.61 8.04
C ILE A 21 -2.83 -12.76 8.60
N PHE A 22 -1.81 -12.48 7.78
CA PHE A 22 -0.68 -11.67 8.19
C PHE A 22 -1.07 -10.22 8.52
N THR A 23 -1.79 -9.54 7.62
CA THR A 23 -2.22 -8.15 7.85
C THR A 23 -3.25 -8.06 8.96
N GLY A 24 -4.21 -8.99 9.00
CA GLY A 24 -5.23 -9.07 10.06
C GLY A 24 -4.62 -9.30 11.44
N GLY A 25 -3.62 -10.18 11.56
CA GLY A 25 -2.89 -10.40 12.81
C GLY A 25 -2.16 -9.14 13.29
N PHE A 26 -1.50 -8.42 12.38
CA PHE A 26 -0.81 -7.17 12.71
C PHE A 26 -1.78 -6.09 13.23
N ILE A 27 -2.94 -5.94 12.59
CA ILE A 27 -3.98 -4.99 13.01
C ILE A 27 -4.56 -5.40 14.36
N LEU A 28 -4.87 -6.69 14.57
CA LEU A 28 -5.39 -7.18 15.84
C LEU A 28 -4.42 -6.93 17.00
N VAL A 29 -3.13 -7.20 16.81
CA VAL A 29 -2.10 -6.90 17.83
C VAL A 29 -2.05 -5.40 18.13
N SER A 30 -2.15 -4.56 17.10
CA SER A 30 -2.12 -3.10 17.26
C SER A 30 -3.33 -2.57 18.04
N ILE A 31 -4.51 -3.15 17.83
CA ILE A 31 -5.74 -2.83 18.57
C ILE A 31 -5.63 -3.31 20.02
N LEU A 32 -5.16 -4.53 20.25
CA LEU A 32 -4.97 -5.10 21.60
C LEU A 32 -3.94 -4.33 22.43
N ALA A 33 -2.93 -3.76 21.78
CA ALA A 33 -1.96 -2.87 22.43
C ALA A 33 -2.56 -1.50 22.85
N GLY A 34 -3.82 -1.21 22.48
CA GLY A 34 -4.55 -0.01 22.90
C GLY A 34 -4.08 1.29 22.25
N ASN A 35 -3.18 1.23 21.26
CA ASN A 35 -2.53 2.41 20.69
C ASN A 35 -3.17 2.81 19.35
N LEU A 36 -4.46 3.10 19.38
CA LEU A 36 -5.24 3.51 18.20
C LEU A 36 -4.73 4.83 17.61
N ASP A 37 -4.31 5.77 18.45
CA ASP A 37 -3.78 7.06 18.01
C ASP A 37 -2.48 6.91 17.23
N ALA A 38 -1.56 6.04 17.67
CA ALA A 38 -0.36 5.73 16.91
C ALA A 38 -0.69 5.03 15.58
N LEU A 39 -1.67 4.13 15.56
CA LEU A 39 -2.10 3.45 14.32
C LEU A 39 -2.73 4.45 13.34
N ALA A 40 -3.55 5.38 13.82
CA ALA A 40 -4.13 6.44 13.01
C ALA A 40 -3.05 7.36 12.40
N SER A 41 -2.06 7.76 13.20
CA SER A 41 -0.91 8.55 12.73
C SER A 41 -0.08 7.79 11.70
N LEU A 42 0.20 6.51 11.95
CA LEU A 42 0.96 5.65 11.06
C LEU A 42 0.28 5.50 9.69
N ILE A 43 -1.02 5.20 9.67
CA ILE A 43 -1.81 5.10 8.42
C ILE A 43 -1.77 6.42 7.66
N THR A 44 -1.97 7.54 8.35
CA THR A 44 -1.91 8.88 7.74
C THR A 44 -0.57 9.12 7.06
N MET A 45 0.53 8.74 7.71
CA MET A 45 1.87 8.91 7.15
C MET A 45 2.08 8.05 5.89
N PHE A 46 1.59 6.80 5.86
CA PHE A 46 1.62 5.96 4.65
C PHE A 46 0.81 6.57 3.49
N PHE A 47 -0.37 7.13 3.78
CA PHE A 47 -1.16 7.84 2.77
C PHE A 47 -0.43 9.08 2.24
N LEU A 48 0.12 9.91 3.12
CA LEU A 48 0.86 11.12 2.72
C LEU A 48 2.08 10.78 1.85
N ILE A 49 2.83 9.72 2.18
CA ILE A 49 3.95 9.25 1.36
C ILE A 49 3.47 8.79 -0.01
N THR A 50 2.38 8.03 -0.07
CA THR A 50 1.81 7.55 -1.34
C THR A 50 1.35 8.71 -2.21
N TYR A 51 0.60 9.66 -1.63
CA TYR A 51 0.16 10.85 -2.34
C TYR A 51 1.33 11.74 -2.75
N GLY A 52 2.34 11.92 -1.90
CA GLY A 52 3.56 12.65 -2.23
C GLY A 52 4.30 12.01 -3.40
N THR A 53 4.44 10.69 -3.39
CA THR A 53 5.08 9.92 -4.46
C THR A 53 4.29 10.03 -5.77
N LEU A 54 2.97 9.83 -5.73
CA LEU A 54 2.13 9.95 -6.93
C LEU A 54 2.21 11.36 -7.53
N ASN A 55 2.09 12.41 -6.71
CA ASN A 55 2.20 13.79 -7.18
C ASN A 55 3.59 14.09 -7.74
N LEU A 56 4.66 13.63 -7.07
CA LEU A 56 6.03 13.79 -7.55
C LEU A 56 6.26 13.09 -8.89
N VAL A 57 5.80 11.85 -9.01
CA VAL A 57 5.90 11.07 -10.24
C VAL A 57 5.16 11.77 -11.38
N VAL A 58 3.95 12.28 -11.14
CA VAL A 58 3.19 13.06 -12.14
C VAL A 58 3.94 14.34 -12.52
N PHE A 59 4.47 15.08 -11.55
CA PHE A 59 5.26 16.30 -11.79
C PHE A 59 6.48 16.02 -12.67
N ILE A 60 7.24 14.97 -12.38
CA ILE A 60 8.42 14.56 -13.16
C ILE A 60 8.00 14.16 -14.58
N GLN A 61 6.95 13.35 -14.72
CA GLN A 61 6.48 12.90 -16.05
C GLN A 61 5.99 14.06 -16.92
N GLN A 62 5.31 15.05 -16.33
CA GLN A 62 4.89 16.28 -17.01
C GLN A 62 6.10 17.16 -17.38
N SER A 63 7.04 17.34 -16.45
CA SER A 63 8.27 18.13 -16.68
C SER A 63 9.12 17.55 -17.82
N MET A 64 9.22 16.22 -17.91
CA MET A 64 9.99 15.51 -18.93
C MET A 64 9.25 15.26 -20.26
N LYS A 65 7.96 15.65 -20.37
CA LYS A 65 7.12 15.47 -21.57
C LYS A 65 7.15 14.04 -22.14
N ILE A 66 7.02 13.02 -21.29
CA ILE A 66 7.06 11.62 -21.72
C ILE A 66 5.89 11.31 -22.67
N ILE A 67 6.18 10.77 -23.86
CA ILE A 67 5.21 10.57 -24.96
C ILE A 67 4.06 9.61 -24.58
N SER A 68 4.30 8.67 -23.67
CA SER A 68 3.30 7.72 -23.18
C SER A 68 2.43 8.29 -22.05
N PHE A 69 2.81 9.42 -21.46
CA PHE A 69 2.03 10.10 -20.43
C PHE A 69 0.98 11.00 -21.11
N ARG A 70 -0.25 10.49 -21.27
CA ARG A 70 -1.40 11.23 -21.79
C ARG A 70 -2.39 11.53 -20.66
N PRO A 71 -2.19 12.61 -19.87
CA PRO A 71 -3.17 13.02 -18.89
C PRO A 71 -4.40 13.57 -19.63
N THR A 72 -5.59 13.02 -19.35
CA THR A 72 -6.87 13.45 -19.93
C THR A 72 -7.74 14.24 -18.96
N PHE A 73 -7.17 14.66 -17.83
CA PHE A 73 -7.81 15.51 -16.81
C PHE A 73 -6.80 16.52 -16.28
#